data_AF-Q5ATA8-F1
#
_entry.id   AF-Q5ATA8-F1
#
_cell.length_a   1.000
_cell.length_b   1.000
_cell.length_c   1.000
_cell.angle_alpha   90.00
_cell.angle_beta   90.00
_cell.angle_gamma   90.00
#
_symmetry.space_group_name_H-M   'P 1'
#
loop_
_entity.id
_entity.type
_entity.pdbx_description
1 polymer ?
#
loop_
_entity_poly.entity_id
_entity_poly.type
_entity_poly.pdbx_seq_one_letter_code
_entity_poly.pdbx_strand_id
1 'polypeptide(L)'
;MRFQSSLLALASLLPQGLAATLPIPRQNQPGQYAGYLLSTFTDANPSVFWYLSSAEDPLAFKPLNGGNPVLQATVGTRAVRDIFLTASEERNEYFIIATDLDINADGFSWDEATRRGSRGLTIWRSDNLVDWDDATLEICRIESPEAGMAWAPSVVYNATESEYYLFWASRLYAEDDADHTDTASLDRIRYATTPDFSTGSFSEPADYVALDAENIPLIDQEFLYLGNEGHYARFLKDENVLHVYQETTTGGLFGEWTRTQPEGEYIRTSVYEGPAAFPDVNVEGRYYLLMDNYEEYVPFVTENVLSGEWEELSFDETGLPRGLKHGNVFLLTESEYQAVVERYGV
;
A
#
# COMPACT_ATOMS: atom_id res chain seq x y z
N MET A 1 31.90 -73.17 0.67
CA MET A 1 31.58 -71.87 0.05
C MET A 1 31.03 -70.96 1.14
N ARG A 2 31.74 -69.86 1.45
CA ARG A 2 31.35 -68.86 2.45
C ARG A 2 30.40 -67.87 1.79
N PHE A 3 29.20 -67.67 2.34
CA PHE A 3 28.32 -66.58 1.95
C PHE A 3 28.63 -65.36 2.84
N GLN A 4 29.07 -64.27 2.22
CA GLN A 4 29.18 -62.96 2.85
C GLN A 4 27.80 -62.30 2.83
N SER A 5 27.30 -61.90 4.00
CA SER A 5 26.12 -61.05 4.13
C SER A 5 26.57 -59.60 4.08
N SER A 6 26.24 -58.90 2.99
CA SER A 6 26.41 -57.45 2.89
C SER A 6 25.19 -56.75 3.50
N LEU A 7 25.39 -56.02 4.60
CA LEU A 7 24.41 -55.06 5.09
C LEU A 7 24.41 -53.85 4.13
N LEU A 8 23.29 -53.60 3.45
CA LEU A 8 22.99 -52.28 2.90
C LEU A 8 22.32 -51.44 3.98
N ALA A 9 23.02 -50.41 4.46
CA ALA A 9 22.41 -49.33 5.23
C ALA A 9 21.74 -48.36 4.24
N LEU A 10 20.40 -48.28 4.24
CA LEU A 10 19.69 -47.18 3.60
C LEU A 10 19.88 -45.93 4.49
N ALA A 11 20.69 -44.99 4.02
CA ALA A 11 20.67 -43.63 4.56
C ALA A 11 19.43 -42.92 3.99
N SER A 12 18.41 -42.74 4.83
CA SER A 12 17.28 -41.86 4.56
C SER A 12 17.76 -40.41 4.62
N LEU A 13 17.97 -39.79 3.46
CA LEU A 13 18.04 -38.34 3.35
C LEU A 13 16.63 -37.79 3.50
N LEU A 14 16.30 -37.28 4.68
CA LEU A 14 15.14 -36.42 4.86
C LEU A 14 15.45 -35.08 4.15
N PRO A 15 14.57 -34.58 3.28
CA PRO A 15 14.71 -33.22 2.79
C PRO A 15 14.55 -32.28 3.99
N GLN A 16 15.58 -31.48 4.26
CA GLN A 16 15.46 -30.34 5.14
C GLN A 16 14.51 -29.36 4.45
N GLY A 17 13.27 -29.31 4.92
CA GLY A 17 12.34 -28.26 4.51
C GLY A 17 12.95 -26.92 4.90
N LEU A 18 13.18 -26.06 3.90
CA LEU A 18 13.26 -24.62 4.13
C LEU A 18 11.91 -24.23 4.71
N ALA A 19 11.84 -24.04 6.02
CA ALA A 19 10.74 -23.29 6.60
C ALA A 19 10.88 -21.87 6.04
N ALA A 20 9.99 -21.49 5.13
CA ALA A 20 9.83 -20.10 4.75
C ALA A 20 9.48 -19.36 6.04
N THR A 21 10.41 -18.53 6.52
CA THR A 21 10.15 -17.60 7.61
C THR A 21 9.09 -16.64 7.13
N LEU A 22 7.97 -16.56 7.85
CA LEU A 22 6.87 -15.69 7.48
C LEU A 22 7.31 -14.23 7.67
N PRO A 23 6.93 -13.31 6.75
CA PRO A 23 7.09 -11.89 6.96
C PRO A 23 6.35 -11.46 8.24
N ILE A 24 7.09 -11.03 9.25
CA ILE A 24 6.51 -10.45 10.47
C ILE A 24 6.45 -8.94 10.25
N PRO A 25 5.26 -8.36 10.08
CA PRO A 25 5.12 -6.93 10.00
C PRO A 25 5.25 -6.34 11.40
N ARG A 26 5.42 -5.03 11.40
CA ARG A 26 5.53 -4.22 12.59
C ARG A 26 4.46 -4.50 13.63
N GLN A 27 4.90 -4.79 14.86
CA GLN A 27 4.01 -5.05 15.99
C GLN A 27 3.46 -3.75 16.56
N ASN A 28 2.21 -3.42 16.24
CA ASN A 28 1.47 -2.35 16.91
C ASN A 28 1.16 -2.76 18.36
N GLN A 29 1.90 -2.21 19.33
CA GLN A 29 1.56 -2.43 20.75
C GLN A 29 0.48 -1.43 21.20
N PRO A 30 -0.61 -1.90 21.84
CA PRO A 30 -1.65 -1.04 22.40
C PRO A 30 -1.06 0.01 23.36
N GLY A 31 -1.50 1.26 23.24
CA GLY A 31 -1.07 2.37 24.10
C GLY A 31 0.27 3.04 23.72
N GLN A 32 0.85 2.71 22.56
CA GLN A 32 2.09 3.32 22.08
C GLN A 32 1.86 4.54 21.16
N TYR A 33 0.66 4.70 20.61
CA TYR A 33 0.36 5.70 19.58
C TYR A 33 -0.51 6.84 20.11
N ALA A 34 -0.16 8.06 19.73
CA ALA A 34 -0.82 9.29 20.15
C ALA A 34 -1.79 9.85 19.09
N GLY A 35 -1.69 9.37 17.86
CA GLY A 35 -2.56 9.81 16.77
C GLY A 35 -2.21 9.21 15.42
N TYR A 36 -2.77 9.81 14.39
CA TYR A 36 -2.73 9.31 13.02
C TYR A 36 -2.34 10.42 12.06
N LEU A 37 -1.50 10.10 11.09
CA LEU A 37 -1.09 10.98 10.00
C LEU A 37 -1.66 10.43 8.69
N LEU A 38 -2.63 11.12 8.12
CA LEU A 38 -3.13 10.82 6.79
C LEU A 38 -2.24 11.52 5.76
N SER A 39 -1.64 10.73 4.87
CA SER A 39 -0.97 11.21 3.66
C SER A 39 -1.90 11.11 2.47
N THR A 40 -2.04 12.21 1.71
CA THR A 40 -2.98 12.29 0.58
C THR A 40 -2.50 13.33 -0.43
N PHE A 41 -3.23 13.48 -1.52
CA PHE A 41 -3.02 14.50 -2.55
C PHE A 41 -4.34 15.20 -2.89
N THR A 42 -4.28 16.20 -3.76
CA THR A 42 -5.49 16.81 -4.34
C THR A 42 -5.36 16.87 -5.85
N ASP A 43 -6.47 16.69 -6.58
CA ASP A 43 -6.43 16.77 -8.05
C ASP A 43 -6.01 18.18 -8.53
N ALA A 44 -6.44 19.24 -7.83
CA ALA A 44 -6.13 20.62 -8.20
C ALA A 44 -4.65 21.00 -7.95
N ASN A 45 -4.02 20.36 -6.97
CA ASN A 45 -2.61 20.53 -6.66
C ASN A 45 -2.04 19.14 -6.32
N PRO A 46 -1.54 18.38 -7.30
CA PRO A 46 -1.07 17.00 -7.12
C PRO A 46 0.31 17.00 -6.42
N SER A 47 0.28 17.28 -5.13
CA SER A 47 1.41 17.35 -4.20
C SER A 47 1.07 16.55 -2.94
N VAL A 48 2.04 16.37 -2.05
CA VAL A 48 1.80 15.67 -0.77
C VAL A 48 1.15 16.61 0.23
N PHE A 49 -0.03 16.24 0.73
CA PHE A 49 -0.72 16.90 1.83
C PHE A 49 -0.82 15.97 3.02
N TRP A 50 -0.75 16.55 4.21
CA TRP A 50 -0.88 15.82 5.45
C TRP A 50 -2.00 16.36 6.32
N TYR A 51 -2.68 15.42 6.98
CA TYR A 51 -3.69 15.70 7.97
C TYR A 51 -3.43 14.89 9.23
N LEU A 52 -3.65 15.50 10.39
CA LEU A 52 -3.38 14.91 11.69
C LEU A 52 -4.67 14.73 12.49
N SER A 53 -4.86 13.55 13.07
CA SER A 53 -5.90 13.27 14.07
C SER A 53 -5.27 12.68 15.33
N SER A 54 -5.95 12.77 16.47
CA SER A 54 -5.46 12.19 17.74
C SER A 54 -6.01 10.78 17.94
N ALA A 55 -5.43 10.05 18.90
CA ALA A 55 -5.90 8.73 19.30
C ALA A 55 -7.35 8.75 19.81
N GLU A 56 -7.80 9.84 20.43
CA GLU A 56 -9.15 10.01 20.96
C GLU A 56 -10.20 10.21 19.87
N ASP A 57 -9.83 10.86 18.76
CA ASP A 57 -10.73 11.17 17.64
C ASP A 57 -10.09 10.73 16.30
N PRO A 58 -10.02 9.40 16.01
CA PRO A 58 -9.21 8.85 14.91
C PRO A 58 -9.53 9.37 13.51
N LEU A 59 -10.77 9.79 13.28
CA LEU A 59 -11.26 10.28 11.98
C LEU A 59 -11.32 11.81 11.88
N ALA A 60 -11.12 12.54 12.98
CA ALA A 60 -11.22 14.00 13.02
C ALA A 60 -9.93 14.67 12.55
N PHE A 61 -9.51 14.35 11.32
CA PHE A 61 -8.29 14.83 10.70
C PHE A 61 -8.30 16.34 10.48
N LYS A 62 -7.19 17.00 10.80
CA LYS A 62 -6.98 18.44 10.62
C LYS A 62 -5.82 18.72 9.67
N PRO A 63 -5.94 19.65 8.73
CA PRO A 63 -4.89 19.94 7.76
C PRO A 63 -3.64 20.46 8.44
N LEU A 64 -2.48 19.89 8.12
CA LEU A 64 -1.19 20.41 8.57
C LEU A 64 -0.68 21.52 7.64
N ASN A 65 0.39 22.21 8.07
CA ASN A 65 1.10 23.21 7.25
C ASN A 65 0.18 24.35 6.75
N GLY A 66 -0.83 24.69 7.54
CA GLY A 66 -1.86 25.67 7.18
C GLY A 66 -2.68 25.28 5.95
N GLY A 67 -2.79 23.99 5.64
CA GLY A 67 -3.47 23.47 4.45
C GLY A 67 -2.65 23.55 3.16
N ASN A 68 -1.35 23.87 3.25
CA ASN A 68 -0.44 23.89 2.11
C ASN A 68 0.26 22.53 1.95
N PRO A 69 0.70 22.16 0.73
CA PRO A 69 1.44 20.93 0.52
C PRO A 69 2.72 20.88 1.37
N VAL A 70 3.02 19.71 1.91
CA VAL A 70 4.21 19.43 2.72
C VAL A 70 5.41 19.14 1.81
N LEU A 71 5.20 18.39 0.73
CA LEU A 71 6.21 18.07 -0.27
C LEU A 71 5.65 18.25 -1.68
N GLN A 72 6.55 18.60 -2.60
CA GLN A 72 6.26 18.75 -4.03
C GLN A 72 7.28 17.97 -4.84
N ALA A 73 6.82 17.28 -5.89
CA ALA A 73 7.71 16.55 -6.77
C ALA A 73 8.50 17.52 -7.67
N THR A 74 9.82 17.41 -7.65
CA THR A 74 10.72 18.18 -8.53
C THR A 74 11.15 17.38 -9.77
N VAL A 75 10.71 16.12 -9.83
CA VAL A 75 11.11 15.07 -10.74
C VAL A 75 9.88 14.47 -11.46
N GLY A 76 10.10 13.66 -12.50
CA GLY A 76 9.02 13.01 -13.23
C GLY A 76 8.08 14.00 -13.92
N THR A 77 6.79 13.72 -13.82
CA THR A 77 5.70 14.61 -14.24
C THR A 77 5.58 15.86 -13.36
N ARG A 78 6.24 15.87 -12.19
CA ARG A 78 6.15 16.90 -11.13
C ARG A 78 4.78 16.99 -10.46
N ALA A 79 3.98 15.95 -10.61
CA ALA A 79 2.70 15.75 -9.97
C ALA A 79 2.68 14.36 -9.33
N VAL A 80 2.10 14.26 -8.14
CA VAL A 80 2.00 12.99 -7.41
C VAL A 80 0.59 12.68 -6.95
N ARG A 81 0.30 11.39 -6.93
CA ARG A 81 -0.97 10.79 -6.49
C ARG A 81 -0.71 9.57 -5.61
N ASP A 82 -1.75 9.11 -4.93
CA ASP A 82 -1.78 7.84 -4.18
C ASP A 82 -0.62 7.75 -3.16
N ILE A 83 -0.61 8.69 -2.21
CA ILE A 83 0.56 8.91 -1.34
C ILE A 83 0.63 7.84 -0.25
N PHE A 84 1.73 7.11 -0.16
CA PHE A 84 1.99 6.12 0.86
C PHE A 84 3.18 6.50 1.75
N LEU A 85 2.94 6.68 3.05
CA LEU A 85 3.96 6.88 4.08
C LEU A 85 4.25 5.58 4.83
N THR A 86 5.52 5.20 4.88
CA THR A 86 6.02 4.05 5.63
C THR A 86 7.26 4.41 6.45
N ALA A 87 7.67 3.51 7.34
CA ALA A 87 8.89 3.65 8.14
C ALA A 87 9.55 2.29 8.40
N SER A 88 10.83 2.34 8.78
CA SER A 88 11.54 1.19 9.34
C SER A 88 10.90 0.70 10.64
N GLU A 89 11.24 -0.53 11.06
CA GLU A 89 10.78 -1.07 12.35
C GLU A 89 11.25 -0.21 13.52
N GLU A 90 12.50 0.24 13.48
CA GLU A 90 13.10 1.09 14.51
C GLU A 90 12.56 2.53 14.49
N ARG A 91 11.76 2.91 13.49
CA ARG A 91 11.23 4.26 13.27
C ARG A 91 12.34 5.32 13.27
N ASN A 92 13.41 5.04 12.54
CA ASN A 92 14.54 5.93 12.32
C ASN A 92 14.73 6.28 10.83
N GLU A 93 13.95 5.67 9.95
CA GLU A 93 13.90 5.95 8.52
C GLU A 93 12.42 5.95 8.10
N TYR A 94 12.03 6.97 7.34
CA TYR A 94 10.68 7.20 6.86
C TYR A 94 10.72 7.44 5.37
N PHE A 95 9.76 6.89 4.66
CA PHE A 95 9.66 7.01 3.22
C PHE A 95 8.26 7.42 2.82
N ILE A 96 8.16 8.42 1.94
CA ILE A 96 6.93 8.70 1.19
C ILE A 96 7.13 8.20 -0.22
N ILE A 97 6.18 7.41 -0.69
CA ILE A 97 6.20 6.80 -2.02
C ILE A 97 4.89 7.18 -2.70
N ALA A 98 4.97 7.63 -3.95
CA ALA A 98 3.80 8.12 -4.66
C ALA A 98 3.83 7.78 -6.15
N THR A 99 2.64 7.64 -6.72
CA THR A 99 2.43 7.58 -8.17
C THR A 99 2.92 8.86 -8.82
N ASP A 100 3.79 8.76 -9.83
CA ASP A 100 4.21 9.89 -10.67
C ASP A 100 3.21 10.09 -11.83
N LEU A 101 2.26 11.01 -11.64
CA LEU A 101 1.18 11.23 -12.62
C LEU A 101 0.60 12.65 -12.53
N ASP A 102 0.68 13.39 -13.64
CA ASP A 102 0.00 14.68 -13.82
C ASP A 102 -1.26 14.55 -14.70
N ILE A 103 -2.42 14.56 -14.06
CA ILE A 103 -3.72 14.54 -14.77
C ILE A 103 -4.10 15.92 -15.34
N ASN A 104 -3.41 16.98 -14.94
CA ASN A 104 -3.67 18.34 -15.39
C ASN A 104 -2.75 18.75 -16.56
N ALA A 105 -1.85 17.86 -16.98
CA ALA A 105 -0.94 18.11 -18.08
C ALA A 105 -1.71 18.38 -19.40
N ASP A 106 -1.19 19.32 -20.19
CA ASP A 106 -1.75 19.62 -21.51
C ASP A 106 -1.73 18.36 -22.41
N GLY A 107 -2.91 17.95 -22.86
CA GLY A 107 -3.05 16.76 -23.71
C GLY A 107 -3.13 15.43 -22.95
N PHE A 108 -3.38 15.46 -21.64
CA PHE A 108 -3.59 14.26 -20.83
C PHE A 108 -4.62 13.31 -21.43
N SER A 109 -4.32 12.01 -21.38
CA SER A 109 -5.18 10.92 -21.81
C SER A 109 -5.00 9.75 -20.86
N TRP A 110 -6.11 9.21 -20.35
CA TRP A 110 -6.09 7.99 -19.54
C TRP A 110 -5.53 6.78 -20.29
N ASP A 111 -5.76 6.69 -21.61
CA ASP A 111 -5.14 5.62 -22.43
C ASP A 111 -3.62 5.78 -22.47
N GLU A 112 -3.09 6.99 -22.70
CA GLU A 112 -1.62 7.19 -22.68
C GLU A 112 -1.04 7.01 -21.28
N ALA A 113 -1.74 7.45 -20.22
CA ALA A 113 -1.28 7.30 -18.85
C ALA A 113 -1.22 5.84 -18.38
N THR A 114 -2.11 4.98 -18.90
CA THR A 114 -2.10 3.53 -18.61
C THR A 114 -1.20 2.73 -19.56
N ARG A 115 -1.03 3.20 -20.80
CA ARG A 115 -0.28 2.51 -21.86
C ARG A 115 1.21 2.85 -21.83
N ARG A 116 1.56 4.13 -21.68
CA ARG A 116 2.93 4.68 -21.73
C ARG A 116 3.19 5.65 -20.57
N GLY A 117 2.57 5.39 -19.43
CA GLY A 117 2.69 6.20 -18.23
C GLY A 117 4.07 6.09 -17.56
N SER A 118 4.18 6.74 -16.41
CA SER A 118 5.37 6.60 -15.58
C SER A 118 5.48 5.17 -15.05
N ARG A 119 6.65 4.56 -15.22
CA ARG A 119 6.99 3.19 -14.76
C ARG A 119 7.80 3.20 -13.46
N GLY A 120 7.84 4.34 -12.78
CA GLY A 120 8.53 4.48 -11.51
C GLY A 120 7.69 5.28 -10.53
N LEU A 121 8.18 5.31 -9.30
CA LEU A 121 7.53 5.97 -8.19
C LEU A 121 8.39 7.15 -7.73
N THR A 122 7.73 8.21 -7.27
CA THR A 122 8.44 9.31 -6.62
C THR A 122 8.64 8.96 -5.16
N ILE A 123 9.88 9.06 -4.68
CA ILE A 123 10.27 8.66 -3.34
C ILE A 123 10.92 9.84 -2.61
N TRP A 124 10.50 10.05 -1.37
CA TRP A 124 11.19 10.93 -0.42
C TRP A 124 11.63 10.11 0.78
N ARG A 125 12.76 10.51 1.37
CA ARG A 125 13.30 9.90 2.58
C ARG A 125 13.46 10.94 3.69
N SER A 126 13.24 10.51 4.92
CA SER A 126 13.50 11.30 6.13
C SER A 126 14.04 10.39 7.22
N ASP A 127 14.96 10.88 8.05
CA ASP A 127 15.46 10.15 9.23
C ASP A 127 14.62 10.45 10.50
N ASN A 128 13.69 11.42 10.42
CA ASN A 128 12.98 11.94 11.59
C ASN A 128 11.51 12.29 11.32
N LEU A 129 10.95 11.82 10.21
CA LEU A 129 9.59 12.07 9.70
C LEU A 129 9.30 13.52 9.27
N VAL A 130 10.07 14.50 9.73
CA VAL A 130 9.72 15.92 9.61
C VAL A 130 10.64 16.71 8.70
N ASP A 131 11.88 16.26 8.53
CA ASP A 131 12.85 16.84 7.61
C ASP A 131 13.12 15.86 6.47
N TRP A 132 12.74 16.26 5.26
CA TRP A 132 12.75 15.41 4.08
C TRP A 132 13.89 15.79 3.14
N ASP A 133 14.58 14.77 2.63
CA ASP A 133 15.52 14.90 1.51
C ASP A 133 14.77 15.33 0.23
N ASP A 134 15.51 15.85 -0.75
CA ASP A 134 14.94 16.15 -2.07
C ASP A 134 14.34 14.88 -2.70
N ALA A 135 13.21 15.06 -3.41
CA ALA A 135 12.53 13.97 -4.11
C ALA A 135 13.48 13.24 -5.06
N THR A 136 13.55 11.92 -4.95
CA THR A 136 14.16 11.08 -5.97
C THR A 136 13.08 10.42 -6.80
N LEU A 137 13.43 10.15 -8.04
CA LEU A 137 12.56 9.46 -8.97
C LEU A 137 13.19 8.11 -9.28
N GLU A 138 12.65 7.07 -8.67
CA GLU A 138 13.07 5.71 -8.96
C GLU A 138 12.33 5.22 -10.22
N ILE A 139 12.61 5.88 -11.36
CA ILE A 139 12.13 5.53 -12.71
C ILE A 139 13.25 4.81 -13.42
N CYS A 140 13.36 3.49 -13.29
CA CYS A 140 14.02 2.63 -14.29
C CYS A 140 14.19 1.20 -13.79
N ARG A 141 13.93 0.92 -12.50
CA ARG A 141 14.24 -0.39 -11.91
C ARG A 141 13.14 -1.03 -11.10
N ILE A 142 12.04 -0.33 -10.83
CA ILE A 142 10.89 -0.96 -10.18
C ILE A 142 10.15 -1.83 -11.19
N GLU A 143 9.95 -1.35 -12.42
CA GLU A 143 9.31 -2.13 -13.48
C GLU A 143 10.14 -2.27 -14.75
N SER A 144 9.80 -3.32 -15.50
CA SER A 144 10.42 -3.62 -16.78
C SER A 144 9.97 -2.64 -17.89
N PRO A 145 10.71 -2.55 -19.01
CA PRO A 145 10.32 -1.69 -20.12
C PRO A 145 8.92 -1.98 -20.70
N GLU A 146 8.46 -3.23 -20.54
CA GLU A 146 7.18 -3.74 -21.02
C GLU A 146 5.99 -3.32 -20.14
N ALA A 147 6.22 -2.73 -18.97
CA ALA A 147 5.15 -2.19 -18.15
C ALA A 147 4.55 -0.91 -18.74
N GLY A 148 3.23 -0.76 -18.65
CA GLY A 148 2.53 0.45 -19.08
C GLY A 148 2.64 1.59 -18.07
N MET A 149 2.64 1.27 -16.77
CA MET A 149 2.66 2.23 -15.66
C MET A 149 3.00 1.55 -14.32
N ALA A 150 3.24 2.34 -13.27
CA ALA A 150 3.33 1.89 -11.88
C ALA A 150 2.50 2.82 -10.98
N TRP A 151 1.38 2.34 -10.46
CA TRP A 151 0.37 3.14 -9.76
C TRP A 151 0.03 2.60 -8.36
N ALA A 152 -0.46 3.50 -7.50
CA ALA A 152 -1.03 3.19 -6.18
C ALA A 152 -0.11 2.32 -5.32
N PRO A 153 1.06 2.86 -4.90
CA PRO A 153 2.01 2.10 -4.12
C PRO A 153 1.47 1.79 -2.72
N SER A 154 1.76 0.59 -2.22
CA SER A 154 1.63 0.25 -0.81
C SER A 154 2.82 -0.56 -0.34
N VAL A 155 3.13 -0.47 0.95
CA VAL A 155 4.35 -1.06 1.52
C VAL A 155 4.07 -1.82 2.81
N VAL A 156 4.66 -3.00 2.93
CA VAL A 156 4.79 -3.72 4.20
C VAL A 156 6.25 -3.93 4.52
N TYR A 157 6.70 -3.48 5.69
CA TYR A 157 8.05 -3.79 6.18
C TYR A 157 8.07 -5.18 6.82
N ASN A 158 9.00 -6.03 6.38
CA ASN A 158 9.26 -7.34 6.97
C ASN A 158 10.49 -7.27 7.87
N ALA A 159 10.28 -7.30 9.19
CA ALA A 159 11.37 -7.20 10.15
C ALA A 159 12.31 -8.42 10.16
N THR A 160 11.82 -9.60 9.79
CA THR A 160 12.63 -10.83 9.75
C THR A 160 13.70 -10.78 8.66
N GLU A 161 13.35 -10.19 7.52
CA GLU A 161 14.24 -10.07 6.36
C GLU A 161 14.94 -8.70 6.31
N SER A 162 14.45 -7.72 7.08
CA SER A 162 14.89 -6.32 7.00
C SER A 162 14.70 -5.75 5.59
N GLU A 163 13.56 -6.08 4.98
CA GLU A 163 13.19 -5.65 3.63
C GLU A 163 11.78 -5.03 3.63
N TYR A 164 11.61 -3.98 2.84
CA TYR A 164 10.33 -3.45 2.44
C TYR A 164 9.79 -4.25 1.26
N TYR A 165 8.58 -4.76 1.41
CA TYR A 165 7.78 -5.30 0.33
C TYR A 165 6.95 -4.15 -0.24
N LEU A 166 7.30 -3.72 -1.45
CA LEU A 166 6.61 -2.68 -2.18
C LEU A 166 5.67 -3.31 -3.19
N PHE A 167 4.42 -2.85 -3.23
CA PHE A 167 3.36 -3.32 -4.11
C PHE A 167 2.83 -2.15 -4.95
N TRP A 168 2.42 -2.41 -6.18
CA TRP A 168 1.81 -1.41 -7.07
C TRP A 168 0.94 -2.08 -8.14
N ALA A 169 0.05 -1.32 -8.77
CA ALA A 169 -0.72 -1.75 -9.93
C ALA A 169 0.02 -1.46 -11.24
N SER A 170 -0.02 -2.39 -12.17
CA SER A 170 0.55 -2.26 -13.52
C SER A 170 -0.18 -3.14 -14.52
N ARG A 171 -0.03 -2.84 -15.82
CA ARG A 171 -0.32 -3.75 -16.94
C ARG A 171 0.94 -3.96 -17.75
N LEU A 172 1.07 -5.13 -18.34
CA LEU A 172 2.26 -5.55 -19.06
C LEU A 172 1.96 -5.77 -20.53
N TYR A 173 2.90 -5.41 -21.39
CA TYR A 173 2.92 -5.71 -22.81
C TYR A 173 3.81 -6.92 -23.08
N ALA A 174 3.72 -7.47 -24.30
CA ALA A 174 4.61 -8.53 -24.72
C ALA A 174 6.06 -8.02 -24.80
N GLU A 175 7.04 -8.90 -24.56
CA GLU A 175 8.48 -8.55 -24.61
C GLU A 175 8.92 -7.94 -25.96
N ASP A 176 8.21 -8.24 -27.05
CA ASP A 176 8.47 -7.70 -28.39
C ASP A 176 7.63 -6.47 -28.74
N ASP A 177 6.77 -5.97 -27.83
CA ASP A 177 5.93 -4.78 -28.01
C ASP A 177 6.39 -3.62 -27.10
N ALA A 178 7.65 -3.20 -27.26
CA ALA A 178 8.21 -2.08 -26.50
C ALA A 178 7.56 -0.71 -26.82
N ASP A 179 6.84 -0.60 -27.94
CA ASP A 179 6.08 0.60 -28.32
C ASP A 179 4.65 0.61 -27.74
N HIS A 180 4.28 -0.46 -27.03
CA HIS A 180 2.99 -0.65 -26.36
C HIS A 180 1.80 -0.48 -27.30
N THR A 181 1.90 -1.06 -28.49
CA THR A 181 0.92 -0.91 -29.58
C THR A 181 -0.15 -2.00 -29.59
N ASP A 182 0.15 -3.15 -29.01
CA ASP A 182 -0.77 -4.28 -28.93
C ASP A 182 -1.67 -4.19 -27.69
N THR A 183 -2.40 -5.28 -27.43
CA THR A 183 -3.25 -5.43 -26.25
C THR A 183 -2.40 -5.76 -25.04
N ALA A 184 -2.50 -4.95 -24.00
CA ALA A 184 -1.87 -5.21 -22.71
C ALA A 184 -2.52 -6.40 -21.99
N SER A 185 -1.84 -6.92 -20.97
CA SER A 185 -2.47 -7.74 -19.95
C SER A 185 -3.58 -6.97 -19.22
N LEU A 186 -4.37 -7.69 -18.41
CA LEU A 186 -5.17 -7.04 -17.38
C LEU A 186 -4.26 -6.35 -16.36
N ASP A 187 -4.79 -5.29 -15.73
CA ASP A 187 -4.16 -4.66 -14.58
C ASP A 187 -4.00 -5.70 -13.47
N ARG A 188 -2.81 -5.74 -12.89
CA ARG A 188 -2.40 -6.71 -11.89
C ARG A 188 -1.59 -6.03 -10.79
N ILE A 189 -1.53 -6.67 -9.64
CA ILE A 189 -0.68 -6.21 -8.56
C ILE A 189 0.69 -6.85 -8.69
N ARG A 190 1.70 -5.99 -8.74
CA ARG A 190 3.12 -6.31 -8.87
C ARG A 190 3.80 -6.04 -7.54
N TYR A 191 4.94 -6.68 -7.30
CA TYR A 191 5.75 -6.40 -6.12
C TYR A 191 7.25 -6.54 -6.39
N ALA A 192 8.03 -5.86 -5.56
CA ALA A 192 9.47 -6.02 -5.43
C ALA A 192 9.87 -5.80 -3.98
N THR A 193 11.05 -6.28 -3.59
CA THR A 193 11.63 -6.00 -2.27
C THR A 193 12.78 -5.02 -2.38
N THR A 194 13.00 -4.23 -1.32
CA THR A 194 14.14 -3.33 -1.20
C THR A 194 14.49 -3.13 0.28
N PRO A 195 15.77 -2.99 0.64
CA PRO A 195 16.16 -2.65 2.00
C PRO A 195 15.94 -1.16 2.35
N ASP A 196 15.98 -0.24 1.38
CA ASP A 196 16.12 1.20 1.66
C ASP A 196 15.58 2.15 0.58
N PHE A 197 14.90 1.63 -0.44
CA PHE A 197 14.40 2.38 -1.61
C PHE A 197 15.46 3.14 -2.41
N SER A 198 16.76 2.87 -2.21
CA SER A 198 17.82 3.52 -2.97
C SER A 198 17.92 2.99 -4.39
N THR A 199 18.42 3.80 -5.32
CA THR A 199 18.55 3.42 -6.72
C THR A 199 19.34 2.12 -6.90
N GLY A 200 18.67 1.08 -7.41
CA GLY A 200 19.27 -0.22 -7.69
C GLY A 200 19.30 -1.20 -6.52
N SER A 201 18.66 -0.88 -5.40
CA SER A 201 18.47 -1.78 -4.26
C SER A 201 17.27 -2.74 -4.41
N PHE A 202 16.42 -2.50 -5.41
CA PHE A 202 15.21 -3.29 -5.65
C PHE A 202 15.53 -4.67 -6.22
N SER A 203 14.76 -5.68 -5.80
CA SER A 203 14.67 -6.96 -6.48
C SER A 203 14.03 -6.81 -7.86
N GLU A 204 14.19 -7.81 -8.71
CA GLU A 204 13.39 -7.89 -9.95
C GLU A 204 11.89 -7.98 -9.59
N PRO A 205 11.02 -7.24 -10.30
CA PRO A 205 9.59 -7.23 -10.03
C PRO A 205 8.92 -8.54 -10.45
N ALA A 206 7.95 -8.97 -9.65
CA ALA A 206 7.15 -10.16 -9.90
C ALA A 206 5.65 -9.90 -9.73
N ASP A 207 4.83 -10.78 -10.29
CA ASP A 207 3.39 -10.76 -10.06
C ASP A 207 3.11 -11.13 -8.59
N TYR A 208 2.40 -10.26 -7.88
CA TYR A 208 1.84 -10.57 -6.56
C TYR A 208 0.46 -11.21 -6.72
N VAL A 209 -0.44 -10.53 -7.44
CA VAL A 209 -1.79 -11.02 -7.75
C VAL A 209 -2.14 -10.65 -9.19
N ALA A 210 -2.46 -11.66 -9.99
CA ALA A 210 -3.02 -11.51 -11.32
C ALA A 210 -4.21 -12.47 -11.48
N LEU A 211 -5.40 -11.94 -11.76
CA LEU A 211 -6.64 -12.70 -11.92
C LEU A 211 -7.03 -12.82 -13.41
N ASP A 212 -6.04 -13.17 -14.23
CA ASP A 212 -6.20 -13.31 -15.69
C ASP A 212 -7.21 -14.41 -16.04
N ALA A 213 -7.26 -15.50 -15.25
CA ALA A 213 -8.17 -16.63 -15.49
C ALA A 213 -9.64 -16.26 -15.21
N GLU A 214 -9.86 -15.38 -14.24
CA GLU A 214 -11.16 -14.83 -13.84
C GLU A 214 -11.56 -13.60 -14.67
N ASN A 215 -10.63 -13.07 -15.48
CA ASN A 215 -10.78 -11.84 -16.24
C ASN A 215 -11.10 -10.62 -15.36
N ILE A 216 -10.37 -10.48 -14.25
CA ILE A 216 -10.53 -9.39 -13.28
C ILE A 216 -9.28 -8.51 -13.26
N PRO A 217 -9.33 -7.27 -13.79
CA PRO A 217 -8.27 -6.29 -13.60
C PRO A 217 -8.31 -5.72 -12.19
N LEU A 218 -7.13 -5.59 -11.57
CA LEU A 218 -6.97 -5.21 -10.17
C LEU A 218 -6.07 -3.99 -10.01
N ILE A 219 -6.52 -3.05 -9.17
CA ILE A 219 -5.71 -1.90 -8.72
C ILE A 219 -5.91 -1.64 -7.21
N ASP A 220 -5.19 -0.64 -6.70
CA ASP A 220 -5.35 -0.06 -5.37
C ASP A 220 -5.31 -1.09 -4.23
N GLN A 221 -4.23 -1.87 -4.20
CA GLN A 221 -4.03 -2.87 -3.18
C GLN A 221 -3.52 -2.23 -1.88
N GLU A 222 -4.19 -2.51 -0.77
CA GLU A 222 -3.76 -2.08 0.58
C GLU A 222 -3.74 -3.26 1.57
N PHE A 223 -2.82 -3.23 2.52
CA PHE A 223 -2.73 -4.20 3.61
C PHE A 223 -3.10 -3.59 4.97
N LEU A 224 -3.77 -4.39 5.79
CA LEU A 224 -4.00 -4.11 7.20
C LEU A 224 -3.46 -5.27 8.04
N TYR A 225 -2.49 -4.98 8.90
CA TYR A 225 -1.99 -5.96 9.87
C TYR A 225 -2.98 -6.16 11.02
N LEU A 226 -3.29 -7.42 11.35
CA LEU A 226 -4.31 -7.78 12.35
C LEU A 226 -3.73 -8.08 13.75
N GLY A 227 -2.51 -7.61 14.02
CA GLY A 227 -1.88 -7.68 15.35
C GLY A 227 -1.21 -9.01 15.70
N ASN A 228 -1.44 -10.07 14.92
CA ASN A 228 -0.79 -11.38 15.10
C ASN A 228 0.09 -11.73 13.91
N GLU A 229 1.24 -12.32 14.15
CA GLU A 229 2.17 -12.74 13.09
C GLU A 229 1.45 -13.50 11.97
N GLY A 230 1.70 -13.11 10.72
CA GLY A 230 1.05 -13.70 9.54
C GLY A 230 -0.42 -13.34 9.32
N HIS A 231 -1.06 -12.59 10.23
CA HIS A 231 -2.47 -12.23 10.10
C HIS A 231 -2.64 -10.86 9.44
N TYR A 232 -3.26 -10.86 8.26
CA TYR A 232 -3.51 -9.66 7.49
C TYR A 232 -4.92 -9.67 6.93
N ALA A 233 -5.49 -8.48 6.77
CA ALA A 233 -6.48 -8.22 5.73
C ALA A 233 -5.79 -7.52 4.56
N ARG A 234 -6.30 -7.74 3.35
CA ARG A 234 -5.95 -6.95 2.17
C ARG A 234 -7.20 -6.48 1.47
N PHE A 235 -7.09 -5.33 0.82
CA PHE A 235 -8.15 -4.70 0.07
C PHE A 235 -7.68 -4.57 -1.37
N LEU A 236 -8.55 -4.86 -2.33
CA LEU A 236 -8.28 -4.65 -3.75
C LEU A 236 -9.53 -4.16 -4.45
N LYS A 237 -9.34 -3.42 -5.53
CA LYS A 237 -10.42 -2.94 -6.39
C LYS A 237 -10.52 -3.81 -7.64
N ASP A 238 -11.74 -4.25 -7.97
CA ASP A 238 -12.06 -4.88 -9.26
C ASP A 238 -12.47 -3.77 -10.25
N GLU A 239 -11.66 -3.57 -11.29
CA GLU A 239 -11.88 -2.53 -12.32
C GLU A 239 -13.03 -2.83 -13.29
N ASN A 240 -13.58 -4.05 -13.32
CA ASN A 240 -14.76 -4.34 -14.14
C ASN A 240 -16.05 -3.74 -13.54
N VAL A 241 -16.15 -3.77 -12.21
CA VAL A 241 -17.34 -3.32 -11.47
C VAL A 241 -17.09 -2.07 -10.63
N LEU A 242 -15.83 -1.65 -10.52
CA LEU A 242 -15.37 -0.47 -9.77
C LEU A 242 -15.67 -0.58 -8.27
N HIS A 243 -15.55 -1.78 -7.71
CA HIS A 243 -15.86 -2.06 -6.31
C HIS A 243 -14.63 -2.60 -5.57
N VAL A 244 -14.52 -2.25 -4.29
CA VAL A 244 -13.47 -2.75 -3.40
C VAL A 244 -13.95 -3.99 -2.64
N TYR A 245 -13.06 -4.95 -2.50
CA TYR A 245 -13.27 -6.14 -1.70
C TYR A 245 -12.19 -6.38 -0.67
N GLN A 246 -12.45 -7.28 0.29
CA GLN A 246 -11.50 -7.64 1.33
C GLN A 246 -11.23 -9.15 1.33
N GLU A 247 -9.97 -9.50 1.54
CA GLU A 247 -9.56 -10.85 1.86
C GLU A 247 -8.75 -10.87 3.14
N THR A 248 -8.71 -12.02 3.81
CA THR A 248 -7.94 -12.22 5.04
C THR A 248 -7.06 -13.45 4.93
N THR A 249 -5.93 -13.44 5.63
CA THR A 249 -5.01 -14.57 5.72
C THR A 249 -4.44 -14.68 7.13
N THR A 250 -3.96 -15.87 7.46
CA THR A 250 -3.13 -16.16 8.64
C THR A 250 -1.74 -16.69 8.23
N GLY A 251 -1.46 -16.74 6.93
CA GLY A 251 -0.24 -17.31 6.34
C GLY A 251 0.80 -16.28 5.88
N GLY A 252 0.66 -15.01 6.27
CA GLY A 252 1.53 -13.92 5.82
C GLY A 252 1.18 -13.38 4.44
N LEU A 253 2.00 -12.46 3.92
CA LEU A 253 1.73 -11.72 2.66
C LEU A 253 1.51 -12.65 1.45
N PHE A 254 2.19 -13.81 1.41
CA PHE A 254 2.08 -14.82 0.36
C PHE A 254 1.31 -16.07 0.81
N GLY A 255 0.52 -15.95 1.88
CA GLY A 255 -0.35 -17.02 2.37
C GLY A 255 -1.56 -17.26 1.47
N GLU A 256 -2.36 -18.27 1.82
CA GLU A 256 -3.68 -18.43 1.21
C GLU A 256 -4.63 -17.33 1.71
N TRP A 257 -5.28 -16.66 0.78
CA TRP A 257 -6.22 -15.58 1.05
C TRP A 257 -7.65 -16.08 0.96
N THR A 258 -8.49 -15.68 1.92
CA THR A 258 -9.90 -16.03 1.97
C THR A 258 -10.74 -14.76 1.83
N ARG A 259 -11.63 -14.74 0.83
CA ARG A 259 -12.63 -13.69 0.63
C ARG A 259 -13.54 -13.58 1.85
N THR A 260 -13.59 -12.39 2.45
CA THR A 260 -14.26 -12.20 3.73
C THR A 260 -15.74 -11.85 3.56
N GLN A 261 -16.09 -11.11 2.50
CA GLN A 261 -17.49 -10.76 2.26
C GLN A 261 -18.37 -12.01 2.05
N PRO A 262 -19.60 -12.02 2.60
CA PRO A 262 -20.58 -13.07 2.33
C PRO A 262 -20.75 -13.32 0.83
N GLU A 263 -20.85 -14.59 0.43
CA GLU A 263 -21.07 -15.00 -0.97
C GLU A 263 -20.02 -14.48 -1.99
N GLY A 264 -18.87 -13.99 -1.53
CA GLY A 264 -17.84 -13.43 -2.41
C GLY A 264 -18.12 -11.99 -2.88
N GLU A 265 -19.02 -11.27 -2.19
CA GLU A 265 -19.41 -9.91 -2.54
C GLU A 265 -18.29 -8.87 -2.33
N TYR A 266 -18.65 -7.60 -2.46
CA TYR A 266 -17.80 -6.43 -2.28
C TYR A 266 -18.16 -5.72 -0.96
N ILE A 267 -17.25 -4.91 -0.43
CA ILE A 267 -17.51 -4.12 0.79
C ILE A 267 -18.73 -3.22 0.59
N ARG A 268 -18.83 -2.64 -0.61
CA ARG A 268 -19.97 -1.89 -1.12
C ARG A 268 -20.18 -2.18 -2.59
N THR A 269 -21.43 -2.19 -3.01
CA THR A 269 -21.82 -2.24 -4.43
C THR A 269 -21.99 -0.82 -4.96
N SER A 270 -20.92 -0.03 -4.86
CA SER A 270 -20.83 1.37 -5.29
C SER A 270 -19.40 1.69 -5.69
N VAL A 271 -19.22 2.71 -6.53
CA VAL A 271 -17.92 3.11 -7.05
C VAL A 271 -17.00 3.54 -5.90
N TYR A 272 -15.95 2.77 -5.68
CA TYR A 272 -14.94 3.04 -4.65
C TYR A 272 -13.55 2.58 -5.10
N GLU A 273 -12.52 3.26 -4.63
CA GLU A 273 -11.12 2.99 -4.88
C GLU A 273 -10.24 3.40 -3.69
N GLY A 274 -8.92 3.21 -3.82
CA GLY A 274 -7.92 3.70 -2.87
C GLY A 274 -8.15 3.40 -1.38
N PRO A 275 -8.35 2.13 -0.98
CA PRO A 275 -8.61 1.78 0.41
C PRO A 275 -7.45 2.21 1.31
N ALA A 276 -7.74 2.89 2.42
CA ALA A 276 -6.78 3.19 3.49
C ALA A 276 -7.32 2.67 4.82
N ALA A 277 -6.80 1.54 5.28
CA ALA A 277 -7.28 0.84 6.47
C ALA A 277 -6.32 0.99 7.65
N PHE A 278 -6.85 1.22 8.85
CA PHE A 278 -6.04 1.40 10.06
C PHE A 278 -6.80 1.01 11.33
N PRO A 279 -6.12 0.53 12.39
CA PRO A 279 -6.76 0.18 13.66
C PRO A 279 -7.14 1.41 14.48
N ASP A 280 -8.17 1.29 15.31
CA ASP A 280 -8.35 2.16 16.47
C ASP A 280 -7.33 1.75 17.55
N VAL A 281 -6.43 2.66 17.92
CA VAL A 281 -5.36 2.37 18.89
C VAL A 281 -5.86 2.30 20.34
N ASN A 282 -7.08 2.76 20.61
CA ASN A 282 -7.71 2.78 21.94
C ASN A 282 -8.80 1.70 22.09
N VAL A 283 -9.33 1.16 21.00
CA VAL A 283 -10.39 0.15 21.00
C VAL A 283 -9.94 -1.11 20.26
N GLU A 284 -9.57 -2.14 21.03
CA GLU A 284 -9.17 -3.44 20.47
C GLU A 284 -10.28 -4.05 19.61
N GLY A 285 -9.92 -4.50 18.41
CA GLY A 285 -10.84 -5.11 17.45
C GLY A 285 -11.58 -4.13 16.55
N ARG A 286 -11.49 -2.82 16.83
CA ARG A 286 -12.04 -1.77 15.97
C ARG A 286 -11.04 -1.33 14.91
N TYR A 287 -11.52 -1.21 13.69
CA TYR A 287 -10.75 -0.72 12.55
C TYR A 287 -11.56 0.29 11.76
N TYR A 288 -10.84 1.20 11.11
CA TYR A 288 -11.38 2.17 10.18
C TYR A 288 -10.87 1.86 8.77
N LEU A 289 -11.67 2.21 7.78
CA LEU A 289 -11.34 2.11 6.37
C LEU A 289 -11.84 3.38 5.68
N LEU A 290 -10.95 4.07 4.97
CA LEU A 290 -11.34 5.13 4.05
C LEU A 290 -11.38 4.54 2.63
N MET A 291 -12.42 4.84 1.86
CA MET A 291 -12.49 4.48 0.44
C MET A 291 -12.83 5.73 -0.39
N ASP A 292 -12.08 5.96 -1.46
CA ASP A 292 -12.23 7.12 -2.36
C ASP A 292 -13.38 6.83 -3.33
N ASN A 293 -14.39 7.70 -3.36
CA ASN A 293 -15.53 7.55 -4.27
C ASN A 293 -15.36 8.32 -5.59
N TYR A 294 -14.12 8.64 -5.97
CA TYR A 294 -13.73 9.53 -7.07
C TYR A 294 -14.03 11.02 -6.83
N GLU A 295 -14.62 11.39 -5.70
CA GLU A 295 -14.79 12.79 -5.27
C GLU A 295 -14.04 13.03 -3.96
N GLU A 296 -14.17 12.12 -3.00
CA GLU A 296 -13.59 12.21 -1.67
C GLU A 296 -13.54 10.86 -0.93
N TYR A 297 -12.75 10.80 0.13
CA TYR A 297 -12.74 9.71 1.07
C TYR A 297 -14.00 9.64 1.92
N VAL A 298 -14.65 8.48 1.89
CA VAL A 298 -15.78 8.12 2.75
C VAL A 298 -15.28 7.21 3.88
N PRO A 299 -15.58 7.54 5.15
CA PRO A 299 -15.13 6.74 6.29
C PRO A 299 -16.05 5.56 6.59
N PHE A 300 -15.45 4.42 6.91
CA PHE A 300 -16.12 3.21 7.34
C PHE A 300 -15.50 2.69 8.64
N VAL A 301 -16.27 1.92 9.41
CA VAL A 301 -15.82 1.27 10.66
C VAL A 301 -16.25 -0.18 10.70
N THR A 302 -15.45 -1.02 11.35
CA THR A 302 -15.82 -2.38 11.71
C THR A 302 -15.33 -2.70 13.12
N GLU A 303 -16.09 -3.51 13.86
CA GLU A 303 -15.69 -4.09 15.15
C GLU A 303 -15.17 -5.53 14.98
N ASN A 304 -15.19 -6.05 13.73
CA ASN A 304 -14.69 -7.37 13.40
C ASN A 304 -14.30 -7.43 11.92
N VAL A 305 -13.05 -7.10 11.63
CA VAL A 305 -12.50 -7.18 10.26
C VAL A 305 -12.68 -8.56 9.61
N LEU A 306 -12.76 -9.65 10.39
CA LEU A 306 -12.95 -11.01 9.88
C LEU A 306 -14.38 -11.29 9.39
N SER A 307 -15.36 -10.42 9.67
CA SER A 307 -16.69 -10.53 9.05
C SER A 307 -16.73 -9.94 7.64
N GLY A 308 -15.79 -9.06 7.31
CA GLY A 308 -15.79 -8.30 6.05
C GLY A 308 -16.91 -7.26 5.97
N GLU A 309 -17.65 -7.07 7.05
CA GLU A 309 -18.71 -6.07 7.18
C GLU A 309 -18.12 -4.75 7.67
N TRP A 310 -18.40 -3.70 6.93
CA TRP A 310 -17.99 -2.33 7.23
C TRP A 310 -19.24 -1.46 7.29
N GLU A 311 -19.41 -0.68 8.35
CA GLU A 311 -20.47 0.31 8.50
C GLU A 311 -19.97 1.66 7.94
N GLU A 312 -20.78 2.32 7.13
CA GLU A 312 -20.46 3.66 6.61
C GLU A 312 -20.78 4.70 7.66
N LEU A 313 -19.84 5.62 7.91
CA LEU A 313 -20.00 6.70 8.89
C LEU A 313 -20.28 8.01 8.17
N SER A 314 -21.05 8.90 8.83
CA SER A 314 -21.27 10.23 8.26
C SER A 314 -20.10 11.19 8.56
N PHE A 315 -19.90 12.17 7.70
CA PHE A 315 -18.89 13.21 7.90
C PHE A 315 -19.16 14.07 9.14
N ASP A 316 -20.42 14.30 9.50
CA ASP A 316 -20.79 15.08 10.69
C ASP A 316 -20.43 14.35 11.98
N GLU A 317 -20.48 13.01 11.98
CA GLU A 317 -20.08 12.17 13.12
C GLU A 317 -18.56 12.05 13.27
N THR A 318 -17.84 12.07 12.14
CA THR A 318 -16.41 11.75 12.11
C THR A 318 -15.51 12.98 12.13
N GLY A 319 -16.01 14.13 11.65
CA GLY A 319 -15.19 15.33 11.47
C GLY A 319 -14.15 15.20 10.36
N LEU A 320 -14.23 14.17 9.50
CA LEU A 320 -13.31 13.97 8.39
C LEU A 320 -13.44 15.14 7.39
N PRO A 321 -12.33 15.77 6.96
CA PRO A 321 -12.38 16.79 5.93
C PRO A 321 -12.91 16.23 4.60
N ARG A 322 -13.65 17.06 3.88
CA ARG A 322 -14.19 16.76 2.55
C ARG A 322 -13.10 16.88 1.48
N GLY A 323 -13.26 16.14 0.38
CA GLY A 323 -12.38 16.23 -0.80
C GLY A 323 -11.00 15.58 -0.67
N LEU A 324 -10.76 14.78 0.38
CA LEU A 324 -9.51 14.02 0.54
C LEU A 324 -9.51 12.83 -0.41
N LYS A 325 -8.34 12.45 -0.93
CA LYS A 325 -8.19 11.44 -1.98
C LYS A 325 -7.27 10.30 -1.56
N HIS A 326 -7.14 9.30 -2.41
CA HIS A 326 -6.27 8.14 -2.21
C HIS A 326 -4.90 8.47 -1.58
N GLY A 327 -4.60 7.82 -0.47
CA GLY A 327 -3.30 7.73 0.17
C GLY A 327 -3.35 6.73 1.33
N ASN A 328 -2.65 6.99 2.43
CA ASN A 328 -2.63 6.06 3.57
C ASN A 328 -2.65 6.76 4.94
N VAL A 329 -3.02 6.00 5.98
CA VAL A 329 -3.04 6.47 7.37
C VAL A 329 -1.92 5.80 8.16
N PHE A 330 -1.01 6.61 8.69
CA PHE A 330 0.17 6.17 9.42
C PHE A 330 0.05 6.45 10.92
N LEU A 331 0.32 5.45 11.76
CA LEU A 331 0.25 5.58 13.22
C LEU A 331 1.48 6.33 13.75
N LEU A 332 1.24 7.35 14.59
CA LEU A 332 2.27 8.19 15.20
C LEU A 332 2.46 7.85 16.68
N THR A 333 3.72 7.65 17.09
CA THR A 333 4.08 7.66 18.51
C THR A 333 3.96 9.08 19.06
N GLU A 334 3.94 9.23 20.38
CA GLU A 334 3.89 10.55 21.03
C GLU A 334 5.01 11.48 20.53
N SER A 335 6.26 11.01 20.45
CA SER A 335 7.38 11.84 20.00
C SER A 335 7.22 12.34 18.56
N GLU A 336 6.66 11.52 17.69
CA GLU A 336 6.47 11.87 16.28
C GLU A 336 5.27 12.77 16.07
N TYR A 337 4.18 12.51 16.82
CA TYR A 337 3.03 13.41 16.88
C TYR A 337 3.48 14.82 17.25
N GLN A 338 4.25 14.95 18.33
CA GLN A 338 4.77 16.26 18.76
C GLN A 338 5.73 16.87 17.72
N ALA A 339 6.62 16.08 17.13
CA ALA A 339 7.54 16.56 16.09
C ALA A 339 6.80 17.11 14.86
N VAL A 340 5.77 16.39 14.39
CA VAL A 340 4.93 16.81 13.26
C VAL A 340 4.18 18.11 13.58
N VAL A 341 3.58 18.19 14.78
CA VAL A 341 2.90 19.42 15.25
C VAL A 341 3.87 20.60 15.34
N GLU A 342 5.06 20.40 15.90
CA GLU A 342 6.07 21.47 16.04
C GLU A 342 6.56 21.96 14.68
N ARG A 343 6.78 21.04 13.72
CA ARG A 343 7.33 21.37 12.40
C ARG A 343 6.32 22.01 11.45
N TYR A 344 5.09 21.51 11.44
CA TYR A 344 4.09 21.84 10.42
C TYR A 344 2.90 22.62 10.96
N GLY A 345 2.65 22.59 12.28
CA GLY A 345 1.44 23.15 12.86
C GLY A 345 0.16 22.44 12.42
N VAL A 346 -0.92 22.65 13.18
CA VAL A 346 -2.27 22.09 12.93
C VAL A 346 -3.26 23.21 12.64
#